data_AF-A0A8C0EDA0-F1
#
_entry.id   AF-A0A8C0EDA0-F1
#
_cell.length_a   1.000
_cell.length_b   1.000
_cell.length_c   1.000
_cell.angle_alpha   90.00
_cell.angle_beta   90.00
_cell.angle_gamma   90.00
#
_symmetry.space_group_name_H-M   'P 1'
#
loop_
_entity.id
_entity.type
_entity.pdbx_description
1 polymer ?
#
loop_
_entity_poly.entity_id
_entity_poly.type
_entity_poly.pdbx_seq_one_letter_code
_entity_poly.pdbx_strand_id
1 'polypeptide(L)'
;CPCSHCGAATRADKSAAADIPALTEGSSSASSLRPATARSAGLDLATAHTVTLLDCSVHLLSTDISGPLPPKTQALLLGRSSTTLSGLFVLPGVIDSDSTDEIKIMAWTPFPPCTIPKGSCVAQLILIPAGMNSPAPSQSYQRRGGFGSTGNPQILWN
;
A
#
# COMPACT_ATOMS: atom_id res chain seq x y z
N CYS A 1 22.57 9.53 50.58
CA CYS A 1 22.63 8.37 51.51
C CYS A 1 22.11 7.13 50.80
N PRO A 2 22.89 6.03 50.76
CA PRO A 2 22.55 4.80 50.06
C PRO A 2 21.85 3.80 50.98
N CYS A 3 21.04 2.91 50.40
CA CYS A 3 20.66 1.65 51.04
C CYS A 3 21.15 0.50 50.14
N SER A 4 21.99 -0.33 50.74
CA SER A 4 22.63 -1.53 50.19
C SER A 4 22.07 -2.79 50.85
N HIS A 5 22.11 -3.92 50.12
CA HIS A 5 21.84 -5.34 50.45
C HIS A 5 20.55 -5.90 49.81
N CYS A 6 20.51 -7.11 49.23
CA CYS A 6 21.49 -8.12 48.82
C CYS A 6 20.71 -9.20 48.05
N GLY A 7 21.36 -10.01 47.19
CA GLY A 7 20.89 -11.36 46.84
C GLY A 7 20.74 -11.65 45.35
N ALA A 8 21.61 -12.51 44.84
CA ALA A 8 21.67 -13.02 43.48
C ALA A 8 20.64 -14.12 43.18
N ALA A 9 20.12 -14.17 41.95
CA ALA A 9 19.64 -15.41 41.31
C ALA A 9 19.51 -15.25 39.77
N THR A 10 20.44 -15.90 39.08
CA THR A 10 20.30 -16.79 37.91
C THR A 10 19.49 -16.42 36.64
N ARG A 11 20.11 -16.88 35.52
CA ARG A 11 19.61 -17.11 34.16
C ARG A 11 19.49 -15.91 33.22
N ALA A 12 20.55 -15.74 32.43
CA ALA A 12 20.47 -15.19 31.10
C ALA A 12 19.52 -16.06 30.25
N ASP A 13 18.38 -15.49 29.86
CA ASP A 13 17.54 -16.05 28.81
C ASP A 13 18.12 -15.61 27.46
N LYS A 14 18.81 -16.54 26.80
CA LYS A 14 19.11 -16.44 25.37
C LYS A 14 17.80 -16.72 24.64
N SER A 15 16.98 -15.69 24.45
CA SER A 15 15.90 -15.78 23.47
C SER A 15 16.53 -15.87 22.09
N ALA A 16 16.36 -17.05 21.48
CA ALA A 16 16.74 -17.33 20.12
C ALA A 16 16.04 -16.33 19.21
N ALA A 17 16.82 -15.53 18.49
CA ALA A 17 16.32 -14.84 17.31
C ALA A 17 15.85 -15.92 16.35
N ALA A 18 14.54 -16.06 16.18
CA ALA A 18 13.98 -16.87 15.13
C ALA A 18 14.46 -16.29 13.80
N ASP A 19 15.16 -17.12 13.03
CA ASP A 19 15.55 -16.82 11.65
C ASP A 19 14.30 -16.39 10.88
N ILE A 20 14.20 -15.10 10.57
CA ILE A 20 13.23 -14.60 9.61
C ILE A 20 13.74 -15.07 8.24
N PRO A 21 13.00 -15.93 7.51
CA PRO A 21 13.42 -16.31 6.18
C PRO A 21 13.46 -15.05 5.32
N ALA A 22 14.57 -14.85 4.60
CA ALA A 22 14.66 -13.83 3.58
C ALA A 22 13.43 -13.92 2.67
N LEU A 23 12.59 -12.89 2.70
CA LEU A 23 11.45 -12.79 1.80
C LEU A 23 12.01 -12.79 0.39
N THR A 24 11.68 -13.83 -0.36
CA THR A 24 11.96 -13.97 -1.78
C THR A 24 11.38 -12.76 -2.51
N GLU A 25 12.23 -12.05 -3.26
CA GLU A 25 11.87 -10.93 -4.13
C GLU A 25 10.91 -11.44 -5.21
N GLY A 26 9.61 -11.41 -4.91
CA GLY A 26 8.54 -11.82 -5.79
C GLY A 26 7.35 -10.91 -5.57
N SER A 27 6.85 -10.30 -6.65
CA SER A 27 5.63 -9.48 -6.61
C SER A 27 4.50 -10.27 -5.94
N SER A 28 3.88 -9.65 -4.93
CA SER A 28 2.80 -10.27 -4.18
C SER A 28 1.46 -9.92 -4.82
N SER A 29 0.47 -10.82 -4.72
CA SER A 29 -0.85 -10.57 -5.30
C SER A 29 -1.73 -9.77 -4.33
N ALA A 30 -2.50 -8.81 -4.84
CA ALA A 30 -3.48 -8.06 -4.07
C ALA A 30 -4.51 -8.96 -3.36
N SER A 31 -4.79 -10.14 -3.94
CA SER A 31 -5.67 -11.16 -3.34
C SER A 31 -5.10 -11.80 -2.05
N SER A 32 -3.81 -11.63 -1.77
CA SER A 32 -3.15 -12.16 -0.58
C SER A 32 -3.18 -11.21 0.62
N LEU A 33 -3.57 -9.95 0.40
CA LEU A 33 -3.58 -8.92 1.43
C LEU A 33 -4.54 -9.26 2.56
N ARG A 34 -4.13 -8.88 3.78
CA ARG A 34 -4.90 -9.15 5.01
C ARG A 34 -5.29 -7.84 5.69
N PRO A 35 -6.51 -7.76 6.23
CA PRO A 35 -6.91 -6.63 7.04
C PRO A 35 -6.14 -6.64 8.36
N ALA A 36 -5.86 -5.45 8.91
CA ALA A 36 -5.12 -5.32 10.18
C ALA A 36 -5.84 -5.97 11.36
N THR A 37 -7.19 -6.00 11.32
CA THR A 37 -8.03 -6.70 12.28
C THR A 37 -9.19 -7.38 11.56
N ALA A 38 -9.87 -8.32 12.22
CA ALA A 38 -11.03 -9.00 11.66
C ALA A 38 -12.18 -8.08 11.22
N ARG A 39 -12.22 -6.82 11.71
CA ARG A 39 -13.25 -5.82 11.38
C ARG A 39 -12.70 -4.62 10.61
N SER A 40 -11.42 -4.62 10.23
CA SER A 40 -10.86 -3.52 9.45
C SER A 40 -11.45 -3.54 8.04
N ALA A 41 -11.90 -2.37 7.58
CA ALA A 41 -12.39 -2.21 6.21
C ALA A 41 -11.25 -2.19 5.17
N GLY A 42 -10.09 -1.67 5.56
CA GLY A 42 -8.94 -1.48 4.68
C GLY A 42 -7.93 -2.62 4.73
N LEU A 43 -7.33 -2.88 3.56
CA LEU A 43 -6.15 -3.72 3.39
C LEU A 43 -4.93 -2.81 3.23
N ASP A 44 -4.01 -2.83 4.20
CA ASP A 44 -2.86 -1.92 4.21
C ASP A 44 -1.92 -2.19 3.02
N LEU A 45 -1.42 -1.11 2.41
CA LEU A 45 -0.42 -1.13 1.35
C LEU A 45 0.86 -0.43 1.82
N ALA A 46 1.96 -1.15 1.71
CA ALA A 46 3.30 -0.70 2.07
C ALA A 46 4.10 -0.26 0.85
N THR A 47 5.04 0.66 1.04
CA THR A 47 6.02 1.00 0.00
C THR A 47 7.02 -0.14 -0.20
N ALA A 48 7.30 -0.50 -1.45
CA ALA A 48 8.29 -1.51 -1.81
C ALA A 48 9.73 -1.06 -1.51
N HIS A 49 9.98 0.25 -1.59
CA HIS A 49 11.30 0.86 -1.46
C HIS A 49 11.25 2.12 -0.57
N THR A 50 12.41 2.52 -0.07
CA THR A 50 12.56 3.84 0.57
C THR A 50 12.53 4.91 -0.53
N VAL A 51 11.68 5.92 -0.36
CA VAL A 51 11.52 7.01 -1.33
C VAL A 51 11.62 8.35 -0.61
N THR A 52 12.23 9.35 -1.23
CA THR A 52 12.22 10.73 -0.76
C THR A 52 11.53 11.62 -1.79
N LEU A 53 10.43 12.25 -1.40
CA LEU A 53 9.74 13.24 -2.21
C LEU A 53 10.47 14.58 -2.06
N LEU A 54 11.04 15.08 -3.16
CA LEU A 54 11.89 16.28 -3.17
C LEU A 54 11.13 17.55 -3.61
N ASP A 55 9.91 17.39 -4.11
CA ASP A 55 9.08 18.47 -4.61
C ASP A 55 7.61 18.25 -4.22
N CYS A 56 6.76 19.22 -4.59
CA CYS A 56 5.33 19.18 -4.37
C CYS A 56 4.56 18.59 -5.56
N SER A 57 5.19 17.77 -6.41
CA SER A 57 4.48 17.03 -7.47
C SER A 57 3.92 15.70 -6.92
N VAL A 58 3.08 15.03 -7.70
CA VAL A 58 2.55 13.72 -7.35
C VAL A 58 3.55 12.65 -7.77
N HIS A 59 3.93 11.79 -6.83
CA HIS A 59 4.87 10.69 -7.04
C HIS A 59 4.14 9.35 -7.02
N LEU A 60 4.51 8.44 -7.92
CA LEU A 60 4.02 7.07 -7.92
C LEU A 60 4.97 6.19 -7.10
N LEU A 61 4.51 5.72 -5.94
CA LEU A 61 5.27 4.82 -5.09
C LEU A 61 4.90 3.37 -5.40
N SER A 62 5.93 2.56 -5.65
CA SER A 62 5.77 1.12 -5.87
C SER A 62 5.35 0.41 -4.58
N THR A 63 4.53 -0.62 -4.73
CA THR A 63 4.10 -1.53 -3.65
C THR A 63 4.54 -2.96 -3.88
N ASP A 64 5.03 -3.29 -5.08
CA ASP A 64 5.24 -4.66 -5.58
C ASP A 64 4.00 -5.56 -5.50
N ILE A 65 2.82 -4.96 -5.29
CA ILE A 65 1.55 -5.66 -5.22
C ILE A 65 0.82 -5.48 -6.53
N SER A 66 0.62 -6.57 -7.26
CA SER A 66 -0.12 -6.57 -8.51
C SER A 66 -1.49 -7.19 -8.34
N GLY A 67 -2.43 -6.80 -9.20
CA GLY A 67 -3.70 -7.51 -9.30
C GLY A 67 -3.55 -8.96 -9.80
N PRO A 68 -4.66 -9.71 -9.92
CA PRO A 68 -6.03 -9.25 -9.75
C PRO A 68 -6.44 -9.11 -8.27
N LEU A 69 -7.45 -8.28 -8.05
CA LEU A 69 -8.17 -8.17 -6.78
C LEU A 69 -8.92 -9.47 -6.45
N PRO A 70 -9.35 -9.67 -5.20
CA PRO A 70 -10.25 -10.76 -4.86
C PRO A 70 -11.46 -10.84 -5.81
N PRO A 71 -11.94 -12.04 -6.17
CA PRO A 71 -13.03 -12.19 -7.14
C PRO A 71 -14.27 -11.35 -6.78
N LYS A 72 -14.89 -10.76 -7.80
CA LYS A 72 -16.10 -9.92 -7.66
C LYS A 72 -15.89 -8.68 -6.79
N THR A 73 -14.67 -8.14 -6.74
CA THR A 73 -14.38 -6.87 -6.07
C THR A 73 -13.67 -5.90 -7.01
N GLN A 74 -13.98 -4.63 -6.85
CA GLN A 74 -13.13 -3.51 -7.25
C GLN A 74 -12.58 -2.87 -5.97
N ALA A 75 -11.60 -1.98 -6.05
CA ALA A 75 -11.06 -1.35 -4.85
C ALA A 75 -10.87 0.16 -5.02
N LEU A 76 -10.99 0.86 -3.90
CA LEU A 76 -10.59 2.25 -3.76
C LEU A 76 -9.28 2.31 -2.99
N LEU A 77 -8.24 2.82 -3.63
CA LEU A 77 -6.98 3.19 -2.99
C LEU A 77 -7.18 4.49 -2.22
N LEU A 78 -6.87 4.49 -0.92
CA LEU A 78 -6.95 5.66 -0.04
C LEU A 78 -5.71 5.77 0.84
N GLY A 79 -5.39 6.98 1.27
CA GLY A 79 -4.42 7.19 2.34
C GLY A 79 -4.91 6.64 3.68
N ARG A 80 -3.97 6.24 4.54
CA ARG A 80 -4.29 5.96 5.95
C ARG A 80 -4.43 7.28 6.69
N SER A 81 -5.30 7.33 7.69
CA SER A 81 -5.48 8.54 8.50
C SER A 81 -4.18 8.99 9.17
N SER A 82 -3.39 8.04 9.68
CA SER A 82 -2.06 8.30 10.24
C SER A 82 -1.11 8.94 9.24
N THR A 83 -1.16 8.51 7.98
CA THR A 83 -0.33 9.03 6.90
C THR A 83 -0.67 10.48 6.59
N THR A 84 -1.97 10.78 6.45
CA THR A 84 -2.46 12.16 6.27
C THR A 84 -2.06 13.05 7.44
N LEU A 85 -2.18 12.58 8.68
CA LEU A 85 -1.76 13.32 9.87
C LEU A 85 -0.24 13.58 9.91
N SER A 86 0.57 12.72 9.30
CA SER A 86 2.02 12.92 9.15
C SER A 86 2.41 13.89 8.03
N GLY A 87 1.45 14.47 7.31
CA GLY A 87 1.72 15.43 6.22
C GLY A 87 2.04 14.78 4.87
N LEU A 88 1.81 13.48 4.72
CA LEU A 88 1.83 12.78 3.44
C LEU A 88 0.40 12.50 2.99
N PHE A 89 0.05 12.94 1.80
CA PHE A 89 -1.28 12.75 1.24
C PHE A 89 -1.24 11.70 0.15
N VAL A 90 -2.17 10.75 0.19
CA VAL A 90 -2.38 9.80 -0.89
C VAL A 90 -3.61 10.24 -1.67
N LEU A 91 -3.44 10.47 -2.98
CA LEU A 91 -4.54 10.78 -3.86
C LEU A 91 -5.38 9.51 -4.10
N PRO A 92 -6.72 9.59 -4.01
CA PRO A 92 -7.57 8.44 -4.25
C PRO A 92 -7.39 7.85 -5.66
N GLY A 93 -7.49 6.53 -5.78
CA GLY A 93 -7.44 5.83 -7.06
C GLY A 93 -8.43 4.67 -7.13
N VAL A 94 -9.02 4.44 -8.30
CA VAL A 94 -9.85 3.25 -8.54
C VAL A 94 -8.97 2.14 -9.08
N ILE A 95 -9.11 0.95 -8.50
CA ILE A 95 -8.47 -0.27 -8.97
C ILE A 95 -9.57 -1.19 -9.50
N ASP A 96 -9.57 -1.40 -10.81
CA ASP A 96 -10.55 -2.27 -11.47
C ASP A 96 -10.31 -3.75 -11.12
N SER A 97 -11.38 -4.54 -11.15
CA SER A 97 -11.36 -5.95 -10.77
C SER A 97 -10.44 -6.82 -11.63
N ASP A 98 -10.27 -6.44 -12.89
CA ASP A 98 -9.53 -7.19 -13.91
C ASP A 98 -8.12 -6.62 -14.16
N SER A 99 -7.72 -5.59 -13.41
CA SER A 99 -6.36 -5.06 -13.49
C SER A 99 -5.35 -6.12 -13.07
N THR A 100 -4.35 -6.36 -13.92
CA THR A 100 -3.18 -7.21 -13.60
C THR A 100 -1.94 -6.38 -13.28
N ASP A 101 -2.04 -5.06 -13.38
CA ASP A 101 -0.91 -4.17 -13.16
C ASP A 101 -0.58 -4.03 -11.68
N GLU A 102 0.61 -3.51 -11.40
CA GLU A 102 1.02 -3.11 -10.07
C GLU A 102 0.13 -1.96 -9.56
N ILE A 103 -0.33 -2.10 -8.32
CA ILE A 103 -1.04 -1.06 -7.59
C ILE A 103 -0.02 -0.06 -7.06
N LYS A 104 0.14 1.08 -7.72
CA LYS A 104 1.02 2.16 -7.22
C LYS A 104 0.25 3.16 -6.37
N ILE A 105 0.95 3.75 -5.40
CA ILE A 105 0.41 4.78 -4.51
C ILE A 105 0.71 6.16 -5.10
N MET A 106 -0.32 6.94 -5.40
CA MET A 106 -0.17 8.36 -5.79
C MET A 106 0.03 9.20 -4.54
N ALA A 107 1.27 9.55 -4.23
CA ALA A 107 1.64 10.27 -3.01
C ALA A 107 2.06 11.72 -3.32
N TRP A 108 1.69 12.63 -2.44
CA TRP A 108 2.01 14.04 -2.51
C TRP A 108 2.25 14.61 -1.12
N THR A 109 3.14 15.59 -1.01
CA THR A 109 3.32 16.37 0.22
C THR A 109 3.51 17.85 -0.10
N PRO A 110 2.94 18.77 0.71
CA PRO A 110 3.24 20.19 0.61
C PRO A 110 4.56 20.59 1.29
N PHE A 111 5.23 19.67 2.00
CA PHE A 111 6.42 19.98 2.82
C PHE A 111 7.62 19.08 2.49
N PRO A 112 8.20 19.14 1.27
CA PRO A 112 9.41 18.40 0.95
C PRO A 112 10.65 18.96 1.73
N PRO A 113 11.67 18.13 2.03
CA PRO A 113 11.75 16.71 1.68
C PRO A 113 10.94 15.81 2.63
N CYS A 114 10.23 14.84 2.05
CA CYS A 114 9.51 13.81 2.82
C CYS A 114 10.08 12.43 2.49
N THR A 115 10.72 11.78 3.47
CA THR A 115 11.28 10.43 3.31
C THR A 115 10.33 9.39 3.88
N ILE A 116 10.01 8.39 3.06
CA ILE A 116 9.12 7.28 3.38
C ILE A 116 9.97 6.00 3.36
N PRO A 117 10.27 5.38 4.51
CA PRO A 117 11.04 4.14 4.55
C PRO A 117 10.35 2.98 3.82
N LYS A 118 11.13 2.05 3.24
CA LYS A 118 10.63 0.75 2.74
C LYS A 118 9.75 0.07 3.80
N GLY A 119 8.64 -0.53 3.36
CA GLY A 119 7.72 -1.27 4.23
C GLY A 119 6.73 -0.38 5.00
N SER A 120 6.74 0.94 4.77
CA SER A 120 5.80 1.84 5.44
C SER A 120 4.40 1.66 4.88
N CYS A 121 3.45 1.17 5.69
CA CYS A 121 2.03 1.13 5.34
C CYS A 121 1.47 2.57 5.29
N VAL A 122 1.36 3.15 4.09
CA VAL A 122 0.94 4.55 3.90
C VAL A 122 -0.42 4.69 3.21
N ALA A 123 -0.87 3.63 2.55
CA ALA A 123 -2.17 3.59 1.89
C ALA A 123 -2.93 2.32 2.30
N GLN A 124 -4.17 2.23 1.87
CA GLN A 124 -5.04 1.07 2.07
C GLN A 124 -5.99 0.90 0.88
N LEU A 125 -6.36 -0.33 0.58
CA LEU A 125 -7.45 -0.67 -0.33
C LEU A 125 -8.74 -0.87 0.45
N ILE A 126 -9.80 -0.18 0.04
CA ILE A 126 -11.17 -0.48 0.46
C ILE A 126 -11.81 -1.33 -0.63
N LEU A 127 -12.10 -2.60 -0.35
CA LEU A 127 -12.78 -3.47 -1.30
C LEU A 127 -14.26 -3.09 -1.41
N ILE A 128 -14.73 -2.98 -2.64
CA ILE A 128 -16.11 -2.66 -3.01
C ILE A 128 -16.63 -3.84 -3.83
N PRO A 129 -17.80 -4.41 -3.51
CA PRO A 129 -18.41 -5.46 -4.32
C PRO A 129 -18.62 -4.97 -5.76
N ALA A 130 -18.10 -5.70 -6.74
CA ALA A 130 -18.35 -5.44 -8.14
C ALA A 130 -19.74 -6.02 -8.51
N GLY A 131 -20.64 -5.17 -9.01
CA GLY A 131 -22.01 -5.58 -9.34
C GLY A 131 -22.06 -6.58 -10.49
N MET A 132 -22.94 -7.59 -10.37
CA MET A 132 -23.16 -8.64 -11.38
C MET A 132 -23.84 -8.14 -12.68
N ASN A 133 -24.26 -6.88 -12.73
CA ASN A 133 -25.22 -6.36 -13.73
C ASN A 133 -24.63 -5.32 -14.69
N SER A 134 -23.30 -5.18 -14.78
CA SER A 134 -22.73 -4.34 -15.82
C SER A 134 -22.83 -5.08 -17.16
N PRO A 135 -23.36 -4.46 -18.25
CA PRO A 135 -23.34 -5.09 -19.57
C PRO A 135 -21.90 -5.46 -19.90
N ALA A 136 -21.63 -6.75 -20.11
CA ALA A 136 -20.30 -7.18 -20.53
C ALA A 136 -19.98 -6.46 -21.85
N PRO A 137 -18.86 -5.72 -21.96
CA PRO A 137 -18.47 -5.15 -23.24
C PRO A 137 -18.29 -6.29 -24.24
N SER A 138 -18.75 -6.09 -25.48
CA SER A 138 -18.74 -7.08 -26.55
C SER A 138 -17.34 -7.54 -26.99
N GLN A 139 -16.29 -6.96 -26.42
CA GLN A 139 -14.89 -7.31 -26.65
C GLN A 139 -14.15 -7.46 -25.32
N SER A 140 -13.49 -8.60 -25.14
CA SER A 140 -12.54 -8.86 -24.06
C SER A 140 -11.24 -8.09 -24.32
N TYR A 141 -11.22 -6.79 -24.06
CA TYR A 141 -9.95 -6.07 -23.99
C TYR A 141 -9.28 -6.40 -22.66
N GLN A 142 -8.13 -7.08 -22.71
CA GLN A 142 -7.22 -7.07 -21.57
C GLN A 142 -6.71 -5.63 -21.41
N ARG A 143 -7.10 -4.94 -20.33
CA ARG A 143 -6.45 -3.69 -19.97
C ARG A 143 -4.96 -3.98 -19.71
N ARG A 144 -4.10 -3.18 -20.34
CA ARG A 144 -2.67 -3.10 -20.03
C ARG A 144 -2.34 -1.67 -19.66
N GLY A 145 -1.72 -1.49 -18.50
CA GLY A 145 -1.35 -0.18 -17.96
C GLY A 145 -2.45 0.43 -17.09
N GLY A 146 -2.05 1.10 -16.00
CA GLY A 146 -2.88 1.94 -15.15
C GLY A 146 -2.58 3.43 -15.30
N PHE A 147 -3.20 4.29 -14.48
CA PHE A 147 -2.91 5.74 -14.38
C PHE A 147 -3.17 6.55 -15.66
N GLY A 148 -4.27 6.27 -16.36
CA GLY A 148 -4.64 7.01 -17.59
C GLY A 148 -4.01 6.45 -18.86
N SER A 149 -3.65 5.16 -18.87
CA SER A 149 -3.21 4.41 -20.05
C SER A 149 -4.27 4.37 -21.18
N THR A 150 -5.53 4.64 -20.86
CA THR A 150 -6.65 4.69 -21.80
C THR A 150 -7.09 6.13 -22.07
N GLY A 151 -6.90 6.56 -23.33
CA GLY A 151 -7.26 7.91 -23.79
C GLY A 151 -6.16 8.95 -23.58
N ASN A 152 -6.17 10.02 -24.38
CA ASN A 152 -5.24 11.14 -24.17
C ASN A 152 -5.73 12.01 -23.00
N PRO A 153 -4.87 12.38 -22.03
CA PRO A 153 -5.24 13.31 -20.99
C PRO A 153 -5.66 14.64 -21.64
N GLN A 154 -6.93 15.02 -21.44
CA GLN A 154 -7.51 16.27 -21.96
C GLN A 154 -7.31 17.45 -20.99
N ILE A 155 -6.41 17.31 -20.01
CA ILE A 155 -6.17 18.33 -19.00
C ILE A 155 -5.19 19.35 -19.58
N LEU A 156 -5.68 20.56 -19.84
CA LEU A 156 -4.89 21.71 -20.27
C LEU A 156 -4.60 22.60 -19.06
N TRP A 157 -3.32 22.79 -18.76
CA TRP A 157 -2.85 23.77 -17.80
C TRP A 157 -2.49 25.05 -18.55
N ASN A 158 -2.80 26.21 -17.98
CA ASN A 158 -2.57 27.53 -18.58
C ASN A 158 -1.37 28.22 -17.97
#